data_AF-A0A1B6HSV8-F1
#
_entry.id   AF-A0A1B6HSV8-F1
#
_cell.length_a   1.000
_cell.length_b   1.000
_cell.length_c   1.000
_cell.angle_alpha   90.00
_cell.angle_beta   90.00
_cell.angle_gamma   90.00
#
_symmetry.space_group_name_H-M   'P 1'
#
loop_
_entity.id
_entity.type
_entity.pdbx_description
1 polymer ?
#
loop_
_entity_poly.entity_id
_entity_poly.type
_entity_poly.pdbx_seq_one_letter_code
_entity_poly.pdbx_strand_id
1 'polypeptide(L)'
;VPPGSGIVHQVNLEYLGRVVFTDSSVLYPDSVVGTDSHTTMINGLGVVGWGVGGIEAEAVMLGQAISMLLPEVIGYKLEGKLSQYATSTDLVLTITKHLRQVGVVGKFVEFFGPGVAELSIADRATIANMCPEYGATVGFFPVDQNSLAYLRQTNREEAKVQAIEAYLRAVRMLRNYADAAQDPVFTQVVTLDLSTVVSCVSGPKRPHDRVSVTDMKTDFLQSLTNKVGFKGFGLSPDVVKKSVDFTYEGKTYQLRHGSVVIAAITSCTNTSNPSVMLGAGLLARKAVDA
;
A
#
# COMPACT_ATOMS: atom_id res chain seq x y z
N VAL A 1 -20.86 -9.02 4.16
CA VAL A 1 -20.08 -8.64 5.36
C VAL A 1 -20.87 -7.55 6.10
N PRO A 2 -21.45 -7.82 7.28
CA PRO A 2 -22.25 -6.83 8.01
C PRO A 2 -21.38 -5.75 8.70
N PRO A 3 -21.97 -4.62 9.15
CA PRO A 3 -21.26 -3.61 9.94
C PRO A 3 -20.54 -4.22 11.16
N GLY A 4 -19.38 -3.66 11.52
CA GLY A 4 -18.56 -4.13 12.64
C GLY A 4 -17.66 -5.35 12.34
N SER A 5 -17.59 -5.79 11.08
CA SER A 5 -16.81 -6.98 10.68
C SER A 5 -15.41 -6.67 10.11
N GLY A 6 -14.94 -5.43 10.23
CA GLY A 6 -13.65 -4.96 9.68
C GLY A 6 -13.79 -4.05 8.47
N ILE A 7 -12.67 -3.73 7.84
CA ILE A 7 -12.59 -2.83 6.68
C ILE A 7 -12.58 -3.64 5.39
N VAL A 8 -13.32 -3.19 4.37
CA VAL A 8 -13.61 -3.94 3.13
C VAL A 8 -12.39 -4.60 2.51
N HIS A 9 -11.27 -3.89 2.36
CA HIS A 9 -10.08 -4.43 1.69
C HIS A 9 -9.29 -5.42 2.54
N GLN A 10 -9.29 -5.24 3.86
CA GLN A 10 -8.69 -6.20 4.77
C GLN A 10 -9.52 -7.48 4.80
N VAL A 11 -10.85 -7.37 4.90
CA VAL A 11 -11.75 -8.52 4.79
C VAL A 11 -11.64 -9.18 3.41
N ASN A 12 -11.38 -8.41 2.35
CA ASN A 12 -11.12 -8.96 1.04
C ASN A 12 -9.84 -9.81 1.04
N LEU A 13 -8.72 -9.24 1.51
CA LEU A 13 -7.43 -9.94 1.57
C LEU A 13 -7.48 -11.21 2.44
N GLU A 14 -8.10 -11.11 3.62
CA GLU A 14 -8.10 -12.17 4.63
C GLU A 14 -9.20 -13.21 4.43
N TYR A 15 -10.30 -12.88 3.73
CA TYR A 15 -11.48 -13.76 3.64
C TYR A 15 -12.09 -13.89 2.23
N LEU A 16 -12.35 -12.77 1.54
CA LEU A 16 -13.08 -12.83 0.26
C LEU A 16 -12.18 -13.10 -0.96
N GLY A 17 -10.87 -12.91 -0.90
CA GLY A 17 -9.97 -13.18 -2.03
C GLY A 17 -9.88 -14.69 -2.29
N ARG A 18 -10.16 -15.10 -3.53
CA ARG A 18 -10.14 -16.50 -3.97
C ARG A 18 -8.78 -16.87 -4.56
N VAL A 19 -8.08 -15.92 -5.18
CA VAL A 19 -6.86 -16.11 -6.00
C VAL A 19 -7.12 -16.92 -7.27
N VAL A 20 -7.76 -18.09 -7.16
CA VAL A 20 -8.29 -18.87 -8.28
C VAL A 20 -9.68 -19.37 -7.89
N PHE A 21 -10.65 -19.21 -8.78
CA PHE A 21 -11.96 -19.84 -8.63
C PHE A 21 -11.84 -21.35 -8.89
N THR A 22 -12.24 -22.16 -7.92
CA THR A 22 -12.10 -23.64 -7.94
C THR A 22 -13.43 -24.38 -7.81
N ASP A 23 -14.53 -23.67 -7.58
CA ASP A 23 -15.85 -24.27 -7.31
C ASP A 23 -16.67 -24.56 -8.59
N SER A 24 -16.11 -24.34 -9.77
CA SER A 24 -16.76 -24.59 -11.07
C SER A 24 -15.99 -25.63 -11.90
N SER A 25 -16.55 -26.05 -13.03
CA SER A 25 -15.89 -27.00 -13.94
C SER A 25 -14.64 -26.44 -14.63
N VAL A 26 -14.43 -25.11 -14.57
CA VAL A 26 -13.31 -24.41 -15.20
C VAL A 26 -12.61 -23.56 -14.14
N LEU A 27 -11.33 -23.83 -13.92
CA LEU A 27 -10.52 -23.02 -13.02
C LEU A 27 -10.02 -21.77 -13.76
N TYR A 28 -10.14 -20.62 -13.12
CA TYR A 28 -9.68 -19.34 -13.66
C TYR A 28 -9.21 -18.38 -12.56
N PRO A 29 -8.33 -17.42 -12.87
CA PRO A 29 -7.80 -16.50 -11.87
C PRO A 29 -8.91 -15.62 -11.31
N ASP A 30 -8.82 -15.32 -10.03
CA ASP A 30 -9.66 -14.30 -9.40
C ASP A 30 -9.32 -12.92 -9.98
N SER A 31 -10.34 -12.14 -10.29
CA SER A 31 -10.23 -10.73 -10.66
C SER A 31 -11.51 -9.99 -10.27
N VAL A 32 -11.39 -8.70 -9.93
CA VAL A 32 -12.51 -7.96 -9.35
C VAL A 32 -12.44 -6.47 -9.65
N VAL A 33 -13.60 -5.82 -9.82
CA VAL A 33 -13.73 -4.38 -9.66
C VAL A 33 -14.58 -4.06 -8.44
N GLY A 34 -14.23 -2.99 -7.74
CA GLY A 34 -14.92 -2.56 -6.53
C GLY A 34 -15.31 -1.09 -6.61
N THR A 35 -16.35 -0.70 -5.89
CA THR A 35 -16.84 0.69 -5.80
C THR A 35 -16.04 1.55 -4.83
N ASP A 36 -14.75 1.23 -4.68
CA ASP A 36 -13.79 1.90 -3.80
C ASP A 36 -12.43 1.93 -4.50
N SER A 37 -11.77 3.09 -4.49
CA SER A 37 -10.49 3.30 -5.20
C SER A 37 -9.39 2.35 -4.75
N HIS A 38 -9.37 1.96 -3.48
CA HIS A 38 -8.33 1.13 -2.86
C HIS A 38 -8.58 -0.36 -3.01
N THR A 39 -9.55 -0.77 -3.85
CA THR A 39 -9.75 -2.16 -4.27
C THR A 39 -8.45 -2.78 -4.81
N THR A 40 -7.55 -1.95 -5.34
CA THR A 40 -6.19 -2.31 -5.75
C THR A 40 -5.36 -2.98 -4.66
N MET A 41 -5.71 -2.84 -3.38
CA MET A 41 -5.05 -3.55 -2.28
C MET A 41 -4.97 -5.08 -2.49
N ILE A 42 -5.99 -5.67 -3.13
CA ILE A 42 -6.00 -7.12 -3.41
C ILE A 42 -4.93 -7.55 -4.42
N ASN A 43 -4.37 -6.60 -5.18
CA ASN A 43 -3.29 -6.88 -6.14
C ASN A 43 -2.00 -7.34 -5.45
N GLY A 44 -1.82 -7.04 -4.16
CA GLY A 44 -0.72 -7.56 -3.35
C GLY A 44 -0.76 -9.09 -3.14
N LEU A 45 -1.93 -9.71 -3.34
CA LEU A 45 -2.14 -11.16 -3.30
C LEU A 45 -2.20 -11.80 -4.70
N GLY A 46 -1.93 -11.03 -5.76
CA GLY A 46 -1.94 -11.51 -7.14
C GLY A 46 -3.32 -11.61 -7.78
N VAL A 47 -4.32 -10.93 -7.20
CA VAL A 47 -5.65 -10.76 -7.81
C VAL A 47 -5.69 -9.43 -8.57
N VAL A 48 -5.97 -9.48 -9.87
CA VAL A 48 -6.11 -8.25 -10.66
C VAL A 48 -7.43 -7.57 -10.31
N GLY A 49 -7.36 -6.33 -9.83
CA GLY A 49 -8.56 -5.58 -9.50
C GLY A 49 -8.32 -4.13 -9.14
N TRP A 50 -9.32 -3.29 -9.34
CA TRP A 50 -9.22 -1.84 -9.16
C TRP A 50 -10.57 -1.20 -8.83
N GLY A 51 -10.52 0.06 -8.45
CA GLY A 51 -11.71 0.85 -8.13
C GLY A 51 -12.40 1.40 -9.38
N VAL A 52 -13.73 1.31 -9.42
CA VAL A 52 -14.60 1.86 -10.47
C VAL A 52 -15.77 2.65 -9.88
N GLY A 53 -16.49 3.40 -10.71
CA GLY A 53 -17.73 4.05 -10.30
C GLY A 53 -18.87 3.05 -10.08
N GLY A 54 -19.88 3.42 -9.29
CA GLY A 54 -21.03 2.56 -8.99
C GLY A 54 -21.76 2.04 -10.24
N ILE A 55 -21.97 2.89 -11.24
CA ILE A 55 -22.64 2.53 -12.50
C ILE A 55 -21.85 1.47 -13.27
N GLU A 56 -20.52 1.56 -13.28
CA GLU A 56 -19.67 0.59 -13.95
C GLU A 56 -19.68 -0.76 -13.21
N ALA A 57 -19.65 -0.74 -11.88
CA ALA A 57 -19.80 -1.94 -11.07
C ALA A 57 -21.16 -2.62 -11.31
N GLU A 58 -22.26 -1.85 -11.35
CA GLU A 58 -23.60 -2.36 -11.67
C GLU A 58 -23.66 -2.98 -13.07
N ALA A 59 -23.04 -2.35 -14.07
CA ALA A 59 -22.98 -2.89 -15.42
C ALA A 59 -22.26 -4.25 -15.45
N VAL A 60 -21.13 -4.38 -14.74
CA VAL A 60 -20.39 -5.65 -14.61
C VAL A 60 -21.24 -6.71 -13.93
N MET A 61 -21.99 -6.36 -12.89
CA MET A 61 -22.92 -7.28 -12.22
C MET A 61 -24.03 -7.78 -13.16
N LEU A 62 -24.41 -6.97 -14.16
CA LEU A 62 -25.39 -7.34 -15.19
C LEU A 62 -24.76 -8.09 -16.39
N GLY A 63 -23.48 -8.43 -16.32
CA GLY A 63 -22.77 -9.21 -17.34
C GLY A 63 -22.07 -8.37 -18.41
N GLN A 64 -22.03 -7.04 -18.27
CA GLN A 64 -21.30 -6.18 -19.19
C GLN A 64 -19.80 -6.26 -18.92
N ALA A 65 -19.00 -6.47 -19.97
CA ALA A 65 -17.54 -6.41 -19.85
C ALA A 65 -17.07 -4.95 -19.64
N ILE A 66 -15.97 -4.78 -18.90
CA ILE A 66 -15.31 -3.48 -18.79
C ILE A 66 -14.70 -3.09 -20.12
N SER A 67 -14.90 -1.83 -20.53
CA SER A 67 -14.26 -1.24 -21.69
C SER A 67 -13.03 -0.45 -21.24
N MET A 68 -11.84 -0.93 -21.60
CA MET A 68 -10.58 -0.24 -21.31
C MET A 68 -9.62 -0.34 -22.49
N LEU A 69 -8.76 0.67 -22.64
CA LEU A 69 -7.60 0.56 -23.53
C LEU A 69 -6.64 -0.47 -22.96
N LEU A 70 -5.99 -1.24 -23.83
CA LEU A 70 -4.92 -2.13 -23.41
C LEU A 70 -3.80 -1.27 -22.78
N PRO A 71 -3.51 -1.44 -21.48
CA PRO A 71 -2.63 -0.51 -20.78
C PRO A 71 -1.16 -0.84 -21.05
N GLU A 72 -0.33 0.19 -21.03
CA GLU A 72 1.11 0.01 -20.83
C GLU A 72 1.38 -0.59 -19.44
N VAL A 73 2.46 -1.36 -19.32
CA VAL A 73 2.87 -1.98 -18.04
C VAL A 73 4.26 -1.50 -17.66
N ILE A 74 4.34 -0.79 -16.55
CA ILE A 74 5.58 -0.31 -15.95
C ILE A 74 6.09 -1.38 -14.98
N GLY A 75 7.21 -2.01 -15.30
CA GLY A 75 7.89 -2.94 -14.42
C GLY A 75 8.60 -2.20 -13.30
N TYR A 76 8.20 -2.43 -12.05
CA TYR A 76 8.83 -1.83 -10.87
C TYR A 76 9.73 -2.86 -10.18
N LYS A 77 11.03 -2.78 -10.46
CA LYS A 77 12.04 -3.72 -9.95
C LYS A 77 12.43 -3.36 -8.53
N LEU A 78 12.25 -4.30 -7.59
CA LEU A 78 12.76 -4.20 -6.23
C LEU A 78 14.03 -5.03 -6.08
N GLU A 79 15.07 -4.40 -5.55
CA GLU A 79 16.37 -5.03 -5.29
C GLU A 79 16.85 -4.69 -3.87
N GLY A 80 17.88 -5.40 -3.40
CA GLY A 80 18.42 -5.19 -2.07
C GLY A 80 17.49 -5.69 -0.96
N LYS A 81 17.70 -5.18 0.26
CA LYS A 81 16.93 -5.55 1.45
C LYS A 81 16.48 -4.31 2.19
N LEU A 82 15.25 -4.37 2.72
CA LEU A 82 14.71 -3.29 3.53
C LEU A 82 15.49 -3.19 4.85
N SER A 83 15.89 -1.99 5.23
CA SER A 83 16.54 -1.74 6.51
C SER A 83 15.63 -2.15 7.67
N GLN A 84 16.20 -2.72 8.74
CA GLN A 84 15.45 -3.05 9.97
C GLN A 84 14.79 -1.83 10.65
N TYR A 85 15.24 -0.62 10.30
CA TYR A 85 14.67 0.64 10.80
C TYR A 85 13.61 1.23 9.87
N ALA A 86 13.40 0.63 8.70
CA ALA A 86 12.37 1.01 7.76
C ALA A 86 11.17 0.07 7.87
N THR A 87 9.99 0.63 7.70
CA THR A 87 8.70 -0.08 7.76
C THR A 87 8.11 -0.23 6.36
N SER A 88 7.04 -1.03 6.26
CA SER A 88 6.22 -1.09 5.04
C SER A 88 5.61 0.25 4.66
N THR A 89 5.27 1.08 5.66
CA THR A 89 4.82 2.46 5.45
C THR A 89 5.91 3.30 4.77
N ASP A 90 7.17 3.19 5.21
CA ASP A 90 8.29 3.94 4.61
C ASP A 90 8.54 3.53 3.16
N LEU A 91 8.43 2.23 2.89
CA LEU A 91 8.55 1.66 1.55
C LEU A 91 7.45 2.19 0.63
N VAL A 92 6.18 2.11 1.05
CA VAL A 92 5.07 2.57 0.20
C VAL A 92 5.11 4.09 -0.05
N LEU A 93 5.50 4.91 0.93
CA LEU A 93 5.64 6.36 0.71
C LEU A 93 6.79 6.67 -0.26
N THR A 94 7.86 5.87 -0.22
CA THR A 94 8.98 5.97 -1.18
C THR A 94 8.53 5.61 -2.59
N ILE A 95 7.84 4.48 -2.76
CA ILE A 95 7.30 4.02 -4.04
C ILE A 95 6.27 5.03 -4.58
N THR A 96 5.37 5.52 -3.73
CA THR A 96 4.33 6.48 -4.13
C THR A 96 4.93 7.77 -4.68
N LYS A 97 5.92 8.35 -3.99
CA LYS A 97 6.63 9.53 -4.48
C LYS A 97 7.31 9.25 -5.83
N HIS A 98 7.99 8.11 -5.95
CA HIS A 98 8.75 7.77 -7.14
C HIS A 98 7.83 7.53 -8.36
N LEU A 99 6.81 6.68 -8.22
CA LEU A 99 5.85 6.39 -9.29
C LEU A 99 5.06 7.63 -9.72
N ARG A 100 4.78 8.56 -8.79
CA ARG A 100 4.18 9.85 -9.14
C ARG A 100 5.10 10.71 -10.02
N GLN A 101 6.41 10.66 -9.80
CA GLN A 101 7.41 11.35 -10.65
C GLN A 101 7.58 10.66 -12.00
N VAL A 102 7.51 9.33 -12.04
CA VAL A 102 7.56 8.53 -13.28
C VAL A 102 6.35 8.82 -14.18
N GLY A 103 5.17 9.07 -13.59
CA GLY A 103 3.96 9.40 -14.34
C GLY A 103 3.25 8.16 -14.88
N VAL A 104 2.66 7.38 -13.98
CA VAL A 104 2.01 6.09 -14.30
C VAL A 104 0.48 6.17 -14.44
N VAL A 105 -0.06 7.36 -14.70
CA VAL A 105 -1.52 7.57 -14.81
C VAL A 105 -2.09 6.78 -15.98
N GLY A 106 -3.12 5.95 -15.70
CA GLY A 106 -3.78 5.10 -16.70
C GLY A 106 -2.97 3.88 -17.13
N LYS A 107 -1.83 3.60 -16.49
CA LYS A 107 -0.97 2.45 -16.76
C LYS A 107 -1.12 1.39 -15.67
N PHE A 108 -0.63 0.19 -15.94
CA PHE A 108 -0.42 -0.81 -14.91
C PHE A 108 1.01 -0.68 -14.37
N VAL A 109 1.17 -0.96 -13.08
CA VAL A 109 2.47 -1.16 -12.46
C VAL A 109 2.54 -2.61 -12.02
N GLU A 110 3.56 -3.33 -12.45
CA GLU A 110 3.81 -4.71 -12.02
C GLU A 110 5.15 -4.80 -11.30
N PHE A 111 5.12 -5.32 -10.07
CA PHE A 111 6.30 -5.43 -9.23
C PHE A 111 7.05 -6.73 -9.50
N PHE A 112 8.37 -6.65 -9.63
CA PHE A 112 9.24 -7.79 -9.89
C PHE A 112 10.63 -7.60 -9.27
N GLY A 113 11.51 -8.59 -9.46
CA GLY A 113 12.87 -8.59 -8.94
C GLY A 113 13.01 -9.24 -7.56
N PRO A 114 14.25 -9.55 -7.15
CA PRO A 114 14.53 -10.38 -5.99
C PRO A 114 14.06 -9.76 -4.66
N GLY A 115 13.97 -8.42 -4.58
CA GLY A 115 13.51 -7.72 -3.39
C GLY A 115 12.04 -7.98 -3.06
N VAL A 116 11.22 -8.44 -4.01
CA VAL A 116 9.80 -8.77 -3.77
C VAL A 116 9.65 -10.01 -2.87
N ALA A 117 10.60 -10.95 -2.93
CA ALA A 117 10.57 -12.16 -2.11
C ALA A 117 10.78 -11.86 -0.60
N GLU A 118 11.41 -10.73 -0.27
CA GLU A 118 11.59 -10.27 1.11
C GLU A 118 10.34 -9.60 1.69
N LEU A 119 9.34 -9.28 0.85
CA LEU A 119 8.10 -8.63 1.27
C LEU A 119 7.03 -9.66 1.63
N SER A 120 6.40 -9.47 2.79
CA SER A 120 5.20 -10.22 3.17
C SER A 120 4.01 -9.79 2.29
N ILE A 121 2.94 -10.60 2.26
CA ILE A 121 1.70 -10.20 1.56
C ILE A 121 1.11 -8.92 2.15
N ALA A 122 1.24 -8.69 3.45
CA ALA A 122 0.79 -7.45 4.05
C ALA A 122 1.58 -6.23 3.55
N ASP A 123 2.89 -6.37 3.31
CA ASP A 123 3.72 -5.31 2.74
C ASP A 123 3.35 -5.04 1.27
N ARG A 124 3.15 -6.10 0.49
CA ARG A 124 2.68 -5.99 -0.90
C ARG A 124 1.30 -5.33 -0.99
N ALA A 125 0.37 -5.73 -0.11
CA ALA A 125 -0.96 -5.13 -0.02
C ALA A 125 -0.89 -3.66 0.40
N THR A 126 0.04 -3.29 1.30
CA THR A 126 0.30 -1.89 1.68
C THR A 126 0.70 -1.06 0.46
N ILE A 127 1.60 -1.60 -0.38
CA ILE A 127 2.06 -0.93 -1.60
C ILE A 127 0.93 -0.81 -2.62
N ALA A 128 0.25 -1.91 -2.92
CA ALA A 128 -0.83 -1.98 -3.89
C ALA A 128 -2.06 -1.16 -3.49
N ASN A 129 -2.32 -1.02 -2.18
CA ASN A 129 -3.37 -0.16 -1.64
C ASN A 129 -3.18 1.29 -2.10
N MET A 130 -1.94 1.82 -2.07
CA MET A 130 -1.66 3.21 -2.44
C MET A 130 -1.62 3.48 -3.95
N CYS A 131 -2.13 2.56 -4.77
CA CYS A 131 -2.18 2.69 -6.22
C CYS A 131 -2.90 3.95 -6.72
N PRO A 132 -4.06 4.33 -6.17
CA PRO A 132 -4.70 5.59 -6.53
C PRO A 132 -3.82 6.83 -6.26
N GLU A 133 -3.00 6.81 -5.21
CA GLU A 133 -2.17 7.95 -4.80
C GLU A 133 -1.00 8.21 -5.76
N TYR A 134 -0.41 7.16 -6.35
CA TYR A 134 0.57 7.33 -7.42
C TYR A 134 -0.04 7.36 -8.83
N GLY A 135 -1.30 6.95 -8.97
CA GLY A 135 -2.17 7.20 -10.12
C GLY A 135 -2.28 6.05 -11.12
N ALA A 136 -1.67 4.90 -10.86
CA ALA A 136 -1.84 3.74 -11.73
C ALA A 136 -3.22 3.12 -11.56
N THR A 137 -3.66 2.35 -12.56
CA THR A 137 -4.93 1.60 -12.49
C THR A 137 -4.79 0.38 -11.58
N VAL A 138 -3.64 -0.30 -11.65
CA VAL A 138 -3.34 -1.55 -10.91
C VAL A 138 -1.89 -1.51 -10.42
N GLY A 139 -1.65 -2.02 -9.20
CA GLY A 139 -0.33 -2.23 -8.61
C GLY A 139 -0.09 -3.71 -8.33
N PHE A 140 0.30 -4.48 -9.36
CA PHE A 140 0.23 -5.93 -9.37
C PHE A 140 1.46 -6.63 -8.79
N PHE A 141 1.22 -7.60 -7.89
CA PHE A 141 2.21 -8.56 -7.42
C PHE A 141 1.77 -9.97 -7.82
N PRO A 142 2.32 -10.55 -8.90
CA PRO A 142 2.03 -11.94 -9.29
C PRO A 142 2.11 -12.94 -8.13
N VAL A 143 1.24 -13.97 -8.17
CA VAL A 143 1.17 -15.00 -7.13
C VAL A 143 2.49 -15.78 -7.07
N ASP A 144 3.11 -15.87 -5.89
CA ASP A 144 4.32 -16.65 -5.64
C ASP A 144 4.12 -17.58 -4.43
N GLN A 145 5.22 -18.18 -3.96
CA GLN A 145 5.20 -19.05 -2.78
C GLN A 145 4.76 -18.32 -1.50
N ASN A 146 5.10 -17.03 -1.34
CA ASN A 146 4.65 -16.25 -0.18
C ASN A 146 3.13 -16.03 -0.23
N SER A 147 2.53 -15.86 -1.41
CA SER A 147 1.08 -15.80 -1.57
C SER A 147 0.41 -17.10 -1.14
N LEU A 148 0.94 -18.26 -1.55
CA LEU A 148 0.41 -19.56 -1.13
C LEU A 148 0.55 -19.79 0.38
N ALA A 149 1.68 -19.38 0.97
CA ALA A 149 1.90 -19.44 2.41
C ALA A 149 0.89 -18.56 3.17
N TYR A 150 0.57 -17.37 2.65
CA TYR A 150 -0.43 -16.48 3.24
C TYR A 150 -1.85 -17.05 3.19
N LEU A 151 -2.22 -17.73 2.10
CA LEU A 151 -3.53 -18.41 2.03
C LEU A 151 -3.66 -19.46 3.14
N ARG A 152 -2.61 -20.26 3.39
CA ARG A 152 -2.58 -21.21 4.51
C ARG A 152 -2.65 -20.48 5.86
N GLN A 153 -1.90 -19.40 6.03
CA GLN A 153 -1.90 -18.59 7.26
C GLN A 153 -3.28 -18.00 7.57
N THR A 154 -4.04 -17.62 6.55
CA THR A 154 -5.42 -17.10 6.65
C THR A 154 -6.47 -18.21 6.65
N ASN A 155 -6.06 -19.43 7.00
CA ASN A 155 -6.92 -20.59 7.20
C ASN A 155 -7.75 -20.96 5.95
N ARG A 156 -7.21 -20.75 4.75
CA ARG A 156 -7.75 -21.36 3.53
C ARG A 156 -7.47 -22.87 3.55
N GLU A 157 -8.45 -23.65 3.08
CA GLU A 157 -8.38 -25.10 3.05
C GLU A 157 -7.18 -25.58 2.20
N GLU A 158 -6.38 -26.51 2.72
CA GLU A 158 -5.16 -27.00 2.07
C GLU A 158 -5.43 -27.59 0.68
N ALA A 159 -6.54 -28.32 0.52
CA ALA A 159 -6.95 -28.87 -0.78
C ALA A 159 -7.17 -27.76 -1.84
N LYS A 160 -7.73 -26.61 -1.44
CA LYS A 160 -7.90 -25.46 -2.32
C LYS A 160 -6.56 -24.81 -2.66
N VAL A 161 -5.66 -24.67 -1.69
CA VAL A 161 -4.32 -24.10 -1.92
C VAL A 161 -3.51 -24.96 -2.89
N GLN A 162 -3.58 -26.29 -2.78
CA GLN A 162 -2.94 -27.21 -3.72
C GLN A 162 -3.51 -27.10 -5.13
N ALA A 163 -4.85 -26.99 -5.27
CA ALA A 163 -5.49 -26.77 -6.56
C ALA A 163 -5.09 -25.43 -7.19
N ILE A 164 -5.03 -24.35 -6.39
CA ILE A 164 -4.54 -23.03 -6.81
C ILE A 164 -3.11 -23.13 -7.35
N GLU A 165 -2.20 -23.76 -6.59
CA GLU A 165 -0.81 -23.91 -7.00
C GLU A 165 -0.66 -24.72 -8.29
N ALA A 166 -1.33 -25.87 -8.37
CA ALA A 166 -1.28 -26.74 -9.54
C ALA A 166 -1.81 -26.02 -10.79
N TYR A 167 -2.92 -25.31 -10.66
CA TYR A 167 -3.49 -24.49 -11.73
C TYR A 167 -2.50 -23.42 -12.20
N LEU A 168 -2.01 -22.57 -11.28
CA LEU A 168 -1.11 -21.46 -11.62
C LEU A 168 0.20 -21.95 -12.24
N ARG A 169 0.73 -23.10 -11.83
CA ARG A 169 1.88 -23.73 -12.49
C ARG A 169 1.55 -24.16 -13.91
N ALA A 170 0.41 -24.84 -14.11
CA ALA A 170 -0.01 -25.34 -15.42
C ALA A 170 -0.21 -24.20 -16.44
N VAL A 171 -0.80 -23.07 -16.00
CA VAL A 171 -1.03 -21.89 -16.85
C VAL A 171 0.11 -20.88 -16.84
N ARG A 172 1.24 -21.19 -16.18
CA ARG A 172 2.44 -20.34 -16.09
C ARG A 172 2.20 -18.95 -15.46
N MET A 173 1.31 -18.89 -14.48
CA MET A 173 0.99 -17.68 -13.69
C MET A 173 1.51 -17.76 -12.24
N LEU A 174 2.23 -18.82 -11.87
CA LEU A 174 2.95 -18.89 -10.60
C LEU A 174 4.36 -18.33 -10.76
N ARG A 175 4.66 -17.26 -10.02
CA ARG A 175 5.88 -16.47 -10.12
C ARG A 175 7.02 -17.02 -9.28
N ASN A 176 8.24 -16.98 -9.82
CA ASN A 176 9.47 -17.03 -9.05
C ASN A 176 10.26 -15.72 -9.23
N TYR A 177 10.21 -14.84 -8.22
CA TYR A 177 10.90 -13.55 -8.26
C TYR A 177 12.43 -13.62 -8.23
N ALA A 178 13.01 -14.78 -7.91
CA ALA A 178 14.45 -15.01 -7.98
C ALA A 178 14.92 -15.48 -9.38
N ASP A 179 13.98 -15.86 -10.26
CA ASP A 179 14.27 -16.33 -11.61
C ASP A 179 14.04 -15.22 -12.64
N ALA A 180 15.12 -14.48 -12.95
CA ALA A 180 15.07 -13.40 -13.91
C ALA A 180 14.68 -13.87 -15.33
N ALA A 181 14.81 -15.15 -15.66
CA ALA A 181 14.37 -15.67 -16.96
C ALA A 181 12.84 -15.68 -17.10
N GLN A 182 12.10 -15.57 -15.99
CA GLN A 182 10.65 -15.41 -16.00
C GLN A 182 10.24 -13.94 -16.17
N ASP A 183 11.13 -12.95 -15.99
CA ASP A 183 10.78 -11.52 -16.01
C ASP A 183 10.03 -11.12 -17.31
N PRO A 184 8.81 -10.55 -17.20
CA PRO A 184 8.08 -10.09 -18.36
C PRO A 184 8.83 -8.99 -19.13
N VAL A 185 8.47 -8.83 -20.39
CA VAL A 185 8.89 -7.67 -21.17
C VAL A 185 7.94 -6.51 -20.86
N PHE A 186 8.40 -5.60 -20.01
CA PHE A 186 7.65 -4.40 -19.62
C PHE A 186 7.82 -3.26 -20.63
N THR A 187 6.86 -2.33 -20.67
CA THR A 187 6.95 -1.11 -21.48
C THR A 187 8.12 -0.23 -21.04
N GLN A 188 8.31 -0.12 -19.72
CA GLN A 188 9.43 0.58 -19.10
C GLN A 188 9.76 -0.13 -17.78
N VAL A 189 11.03 -0.13 -17.41
CA VAL A 189 11.48 -0.62 -16.10
C VAL A 189 11.96 0.55 -15.25
N VAL A 190 11.54 0.56 -13.98
CA VAL A 190 11.99 1.48 -12.93
C VAL A 190 12.51 0.65 -11.77
N THR A 191 13.63 1.03 -11.17
CA THR A 191 14.26 0.25 -10.09
C THR A 191 14.24 1.02 -8.77
N LEU A 192 14.00 0.30 -7.67
CA LEU A 192 14.21 0.77 -6.31
C LEU A 192 15.09 -0.23 -5.55
N ASP A 193 16.23 0.26 -5.07
CA ASP A 193 17.02 -0.45 -4.07
C ASP A 193 16.42 -0.22 -2.68
N LEU A 194 15.93 -1.29 -2.06
CA LEU A 194 15.28 -1.28 -0.75
C LEU A 194 16.21 -0.79 0.37
N SER A 195 17.54 -0.87 0.20
CA SER A 195 18.51 -0.36 1.18
C SER A 195 18.50 1.17 1.28
N THR A 196 17.99 1.87 0.26
CA THR A 196 17.89 3.34 0.22
C THR A 196 16.65 3.87 0.93
N VAL A 197 15.74 3.00 1.36
CA VAL A 197 14.53 3.38 2.08
C VAL A 197 14.90 3.77 3.50
N VAL A 198 14.46 4.97 3.89
CA VAL A 198 14.65 5.52 5.24
C VAL A 198 13.30 5.84 5.86
N SER A 199 13.24 5.83 7.19
CA SER A 199 12.05 6.22 7.94
C SER A 199 11.56 7.60 7.48
N CYS A 200 10.28 7.71 7.16
CA CYS A 200 9.69 8.89 6.56
C CYS A 200 8.22 9.08 6.92
N VAL A 201 7.74 10.29 6.66
CA VAL A 201 6.33 10.68 6.71
C VAL A 201 5.96 11.34 5.38
N SER A 202 4.67 11.50 5.11
CA SER A 202 4.20 12.26 3.95
C SER A 202 3.30 13.41 4.38
N GLY A 203 3.55 14.60 3.84
CA GLY A 203 2.77 15.78 4.17
C GLY A 203 3.48 17.11 3.90
N PRO A 204 2.88 18.23 4.35
CA PRO A 204 1.72 18.28 5.23
C PRO A 204 0.36 18.16 4.51
N LYS A 205 0.34 18.21 3.16
CA LYS A 205 -0.92 18.34 2.40
C LYS A 205 -1.17 17.27 1.34
N ARG A 206 -0.18 16.45 0.96
CA ARG A 206 -0.36 15.41 -0.07
C ARG A 206 0.37 14.10 0.27
N PRO A 207 -0.13 12.93 -0.19
CA PRO A 207 0.49 11.63 0.08
C PRO A 207 1.88 11.41 -0.53
N HIS A 208 2.19 12.06 -1.65
CA HIS A 208 3.49 11.94 -2.32
C HIS A 208 4.54 12.97 -1.84
N ASP A 209 4.18 13.84 -0.90
CA ASP A 209 5.10 14.81 -0.28
C ASP A 209 5.95 14.14 0.82
N ARG A 210 6.74 13.12 0.44
CA ARG A 210 7.61 12.37 1.36
C ARG A 210 8.69 13.26 1.98
N VAL A 211 8.83 13.16 3.30
CA VAL A 211 9.85 13.82 4.13
C VAL A 211 10.50 12.76 5.01
N SER A 212 11.83 12.71 5.07
CA SER A 212 12.51 11.81 6.01
C SER A 212 12.16 12.21 7.46
N VAL A 213 12.12 11.24 8.38
CA VAL A 213 11.87 11.55 9.81
C VAL A 213 12.96 12.48 10.36
N THR A 214 14.20 12.34 9.89
CA THR A 214 15.33 13.21 10.30
C THR A 214 15.15 14.66 9.85
N ASP A 215 14.51 14.87 8.69
CA ASP A 215 14.29 16.21 8.13
C ASP A 215 12.92 16.80 8.52
N MET A 216 12.02 16.02 9.14
CA MET A 216 10.65 16.42 9.44
C MET A 216 10.56 17.77 10.18
N LYS A 217 11.43 17.98 11.18
CA LYS A 217 11.47 19.25 11.92
C LYS A 217 11.84 20.41 11.01
N THR A 218 12.85 20.23 10.17
CA THR A 218 13.34 21.27 9.25
C THR A 218 12.31 21.58 8.17
N ASP A 219 11.74 20.56 7.52
CA ASP A 219 10.69 20.70 6.51
C ASP A 219 9.46 21.42 7.09
N PHE A 220 9.01 21.02 8.29
CA PHE A 220 7.88 21.68 8.95
C PHE A 220 8.17 23.16 9.25
N LEU A 221 9.31 23.48 9.85
CA LEU A 221 9.67 24.87 10.17
C LEU A 221 9.74 25.76 8.93
N GLN A 222 10.31 25.25 7.83
CA GLN A 222 10.32 25.95 6.55
C GLN A 222 8.90 26.11 5.99
N SER A 223 8.05 25.09 6.12
CA SER A 223 6.68 25.11 5.62
C SER A 223 5.82 26.18 6.30
N LEU A 224 6.13 26.60 7.53
CA LEU A 224 5.39 27.65 8.23
C LEU A 224 5.43 28.98 7.44
N THR A 225 6.60 29.37 6.93
CA THR A 225 6.80 30.67 6.26
C THR A 225 6.76 30.60 4.74
N ASN A 226 6.90 29.41 4.14
CA ASN A 226 6.79 29.25 2.69
C ASN A 226 5.45 29.78 2.17
N LYS A 227 5.45 30.31 0.94
CA LYS A 227 4.23 30.78 0.25
C LYS A 227 3.14 29.72 0.32
N VAL A 228 1.89 30.15 0.51
CA VAL A 228 0.74 29.25 0.61
C VAL A 228 0.71 28.29 -0.58
N GLY A 229 0.77 27.00 -0.28
CA GLY A 229 0.86 25.92 -1.27
C GLY A 229 0.94 24.58 -0.56
N PHE A 230 1.31 23.51 -1.28
CA PHE A 230 1.39 22.17 -0.68
C PHE A 230 2.43 22.04 0.44
N LYS A 231 3.52 22.82 0.36
CA LYS A 231 4.63 22.89 1.32
C LYS A 231 4.73 24.24 2.02
N GLY A 232 3.62 24.97 2.13
CA GLY A 232 3.62 26.32 2.71
C GLY A 232 2.31 26.74 3.35
N PHE A 233 2.42 27.38 4.52
CA PHE A 233 1.32 27.94 5.30
C PHE A 233 1.25 29.47 5.23
N GLY A 234 2.30 30.15 4.74
CA GLY A 234 2.31 31.60 4.52
C GLY A 234 2.28 32.45 5.79
N LEU A 235 2.76 31.93 6.91
CA LEU A 235 2.85 32.69 8.16
C LEU A 235 3.96 33.73 8.09
N SER A 236 3.74 34.89 8.72
CA SER A 236 4.83 35.86 8.93
C SER A 236 5.86 35.29 9.92
N PRO A 237 7.16 35.61 9.78
CA PRO A 237 8.20 35.14 10.70
C PRO A 237 7.90 35.46 12.17
N ASP A 238 7.21 36.59 12.42
CA ASP A 238 6.90 37.08 13.76
C ASP A 238 5.91 36.18 14.54
N VAL A 239 5.09 35.40 13.83
CA VAL A 239 4.08 34.53 14.46
C VAL A 239 4.49 33.05 14.54
N VAL A 240 5.62 32.67 13.94
CA VAL A 240 6.11 31.27 13.90
C VAL A 240 6.34 30.69 15.31
N LYS A 241 6.70 31.53 16.28
CA LYS A 241 6.93 31.14 17.67
C LYS A 241 5.69 31.28 18.56
N LYS A 242 4.53 31.60 17.99
CA LYS A 242 3.30 31.78 18.76
C LYS A 242 2.94 30.49 19.50
N SER A 243 2.55 30.66 20.76
CA SER A 243 2.00 29.60 21.59
C SER A 243 0.78 30.13 22.34
N VAL A 244 -0.12 29.22 22.71
CA VAL A 244 -1.36 29.51 23.43
C VAL A 244 -1.51 28.50 24.55
N ASP A 245 -1.72 28.97 25.76
CA ASP A 245 -1.99 28.11 26.90
C ASP A 245 -3.49 27.72 26.93
N PHE A 246 -3.78 26.49 27.33
CA PHE A 246 -5.14 26.00 27.54
C PHE A 246 -5.19 25.08 28.75
N THR A 247 -6.35 24.99 29.40
CA THR A 247 -6.56 24.08 30.53
C THR A 247 -7.32 22.85 30.06
N TYR A 248 -6.83 21.66 30.42
CA TYR A 248 -7.48 20.38 30.18
C TYR A 248 -7.30 19.49 31.41
N GLU A 249 -8.40 18.92 31.92
CA GLU A 249 -8.41 18.08 33.13
C GLU A 249 -7.67 18.72 34.33
N GLY A 250 -7.86 20.02 34.53
CA GLY A 250 -7.25 20.77 35.65
C GLY A 250 -5.75 21.03 35.51
N LYS A 251 -5.13 20.70 34.37
CA LYS A 251 -3.73 21.01 34.06
C LYS A 251 -3.63 22.02 32.93
N THR A 252 -2.68 22.95 33.04
CA THR A 252 -2.37 23.90 31.97
C THR A 252 -1.35 23.29 31.00
N TYR A 253 -1.69 23.31 29.72
CA TYR A 253 -0.84 22.87 28.61
C TYR A 253 -0.61 24.03 27.64
N GLN A 254 0.46 23.92 26.86
CA GLN A 254 0.80 24.90 25.84
C GLN A 254 0.70 24.30 24.44
N LEU A 255 -0.09 24.93 23.58
CA LEU A 255 -0.20 24.59 22.17
C LEU A 255 0.67 25.54 21.34
N ARG A 256 1.45 24.99 20.40
CA ARG A 256 2.31 25.75 19.48
C ARG A 256 2.21 25.19 18.07
N HIS A 257 2.78 25.90 17.11
CA HIS A 257 2.93 25.36 15.75
C HIS A 257 3.69 24.02 15.79
N GLY A 258 3.08 22.98 15.23
CA GLY A 258 3.62 21.61 15.21
C GLY A 258 3.19 20.74 16.39
N SER A 259 2.37 21.25 17.32
CA SER A 259 1.74 20.40 18.34
C SER A 259 0.85 19.35 17.69
N VAL A 260 1.06 18.07 18.05
CA VAL A 260 0.22 16.96 17.60
C VAL A 260 -1.05 16.93 18.44
N VAL A 261 -2.20 17.13 17.78
CA VAL A 261 -3.53 17.11 18.43
C VAL A 261 -4.38 15.92 17.98
N ILE A 262 -3.95 15.21 16.93
CA ILE A 262 -4.54 13.96 16.46
C ILE A 262 -3.39 12.99 16.19
N ALA A 263 -3.43 11.83 16.83
CA ALA A 263 -2.52 10.72 16.58
C ALA A 263 -3.37 9.44 16.49
N ALA A 264 -3.69 9.03 15.27
CA ALA A 264 -4.61 7.91 15.00
C ALA A 264 -3.88 6.78 14.27
N ILE A 265 -3.93 5.58 14.82
CA ILE A 265 -3.58 4.34 14.12
C ILE A 265 -4.86 3.87 13.41
N THR A 266 -4.89 4.00 12.09
CA THR A 266 -6.10 3.78 11.26
C THR A 266 -5.71 3.31 9.85
N SER A 267 -6.72 3.17 8.99
CA SER A 267 -6.65 2.73 7.59
C SER A 267 -6.30 1.27 7.39
N CYS A 268 -7.01 0.61 6.46
CA CYS A 268 -6.67 -0.72 5.98
C CYS A 268 -5.23 -0.82 5.46
N THR A 269 -4.64 0.29 4.97
CA THR A 269 -3.24 0.35 4.51
C THR A 269 -2.25 -0.17 5.56
N ASN A 270 -2.45 0.15 6.85
CA ASN A 270 -1.53 -0.23 7.91
C ASN A 270 -2.14 -1.24 8.89
N THR A 271 -3.46 -1.20 9.15
CA THR A 271 -4.10 -2.09 10.13
C THR A 271 -4.15 -3.55 9.69
N SER A 272 -4.08 -3.82 8.38
CA SER A 272 -3.96 -5.18 7.85
C SER A 272 -2.52 -5.73 7.91
N ASN A 273 -1.55 -4.95 8.40
CA ASN A 273 -0.16 -5.34 8.44
C ASN A 273 0.29 -5.62 9.88
N PRO A 274 0.38 -6.90 10.29
CA PRO A 274 0.76 -7.27 11.64
C PRO A 274 2.13 -6.73 12.05
N SER A 275 3.07 -6.56 11.11
CA SER A 275 4.43 -6.10 11.41
C SER A 275 4.44 -4.70 12.02
N VAL A 276 3.71 -3.74 11.43
CA VAL A 276 3.63 -2.37 11.95
C VAL A 276 2.71 -2.25 13.16
N MET A 277 1.65 -3.07 13.24
CA MET A 277 0.74 -3.09 14.39
C MET A 277 1.39 -3.66 15.64
N LEU A 278 2.09 -4.80 15.53
CA LEU A 278 2.88 -5.37 16.61
C LEU A 278 4.07 -4.47 16.95
N GLY A 279 4.72 -3.88 15.94
CA GLY A 279 5.77 -2.87 16.14
C GLY A 279 5.31 -1.70 17.01
N ALA A 280 4.12 -1.15 16.73
CA ALA A 280 3.51 -0.08 17.54
C ALA A 280 3.22 -0.54 18.98
N GLY A 281 2.67 -1.75 19.18
CA GLY A 281 2.42 -2.30 20.50
C GLY A 281 3.69 -2.55 21.32
N LEU A 282 4.74 -3.07 20.68
CA LEU A 282 6.04 -3.29 21.32
C LEU A 282 6.73 -1.97 21.70
N LEU A 283 6.61 -0.94 20.86
CA LEU A 283 7.07 0.41 21.16
C LEU A 283 6.32 1.00 22.36
N ALA A 284 4.98 0.89 22.36
CA ALA A 284 4.15 1.38 23.45
C ALA A 284 4.51 0.70 24.78
N ARG A 285 4.69 -0.63 24.80
CA ARG A 285 5.14 -1.36 25.99
C ARG A 285 6.46 -0.79 26.52
N LYS A 286 7.47 -0.68 25.64
CA LYS A 286 8.78 -0.11 26.03
C LYS A 286 8.71 1.32 26.54
N ALA A 287 7.80 2.14 26.01
CA ALA A 287 7.62 3.52 26.44
C ALA A 287 6.94 3.64 27.82
N VAL A 288 6.05 2.71 28.15
CA VAL A 288 5.41 2.63 29.48
C VAL A 288 6.40 2.10 30.53
N ASP A 289 7.27 1.17 30.13
CA ASP A 289 8.27 0.57 31.02
C ASP A 289 9.49 1.49 31.30
N ALA A 290 9.65 2.58 30.53
CA ALA A 290 10.79 3.52 30.61
C ALA A 290 10.56 4.66 31.61
#